data_AF-K5YSF1-F1
#
_entry.id   AF-K5YSF1-F1
#
_cell.length_a   1.000
_cell.length_b   1.000
_cell.length_c   1.000
_cell.angle_alpha   90.00
_cell.angle_beta   90.00
_cell.angle_gamma   90.00
#
_symmetry.space_group_name_H-M   'P 1'
#
loop_
_entity.id
_entity.type
_entity.pdbx_description
1 polymer ?
#
loop_
_entity_poly.entity_id
_entity_poly.type
_entity_poly.pdbx_seq_one_letter_code
_entity_poly.pdbx_strand_id
1 'polypeptide(L)'
;RIARAGLLATQSKDGRPVLFFTQDAQAGMLFRFVAATNAQDGTALDSGTLSVAVLGGDGIDWVALPNDVPTLAGLANAGATAGGETFDAPAGLALSQDGGALYMACAGNAQRSVADSLNPGGGEGHILRFTLPGGDATARHFPATLALVAGNPALREGTQYGPGSQAWLRKPRTLAVDPAGNLWIGTDQKGDTEQSADGLFIMQTSGPATGALAYAYLAPVGAAAG
;
A
#
# COMPACT_ATOMS: atom_id res chain seq x y z
N ARG A 1 5.19 17.70 6.06
CA ARG A 1 4.00 17.62 5.15
C ARG A 1 4.40 16.73 3.96
N ILE A 2 3.50 16.08 3.22
CA ILE A 2 3.84 15.34 1.98
C ILE A 2 2.64 15.38 1.02
N ALA A 3 2.86 15.30 -0.30
CA ALA A 3 1.77 14.95 -1.21
C ALA A 3 1.37 13.51 -0.88
N ARG A 4 0.15 13.31 -0.35
CA ARG A 4 -0.29 12.00 0.16
C ARG A 4 -1.22 11.32 -0.84
N ALA A 5 -1.05 10.02 -1.03
CA ALA A 5 -1.98 9.21 -1.83
C ALA A 5 -2.94 8.41 -0.94
N GLY A 6 -2.42 7.76 0.10
CA GLY A 6 -3.18 6.98 1.08
C GLY A 6 -2.92 7.45 2.51
N LEU A 7 -3.92 7.27 3.38
CA LEU A 7 -3.81 7.46 4.83
C LEU A 7 -4.65 6.38 5.50
N LEU A 8 -4.06 5.64 6.43
CA LEU A 8 -4.73 4.64 7.24
C LEU A 8 -4.44 4.91 8.71
N ALA A 9 -5.48 4.95 9.53
CA ALA A 9 -5.37 5.08 10.97
C ALA A 9 -5.71 3.74 11.64
N THR A 10 -4.92 3.38 12.66
CA THR A 10 -5.15 2.26 13.56
C THR A 10 -4.65 2.60 14.96
N GLN A 11 -4.61 1.63 15.86
CA GLN A 11 -4.09 1.79 17.21
C GLN A 11 -3.06 0.71 17.51
N SER A 12 -2.07 1.06 18.31
CA SER A 12 -1.17 0.11 18.94
C SER A 12 -1.88 -0.69 20.03
N LYS A 13 -1.24 -1.77 20.51
CA LYS A 13 -1.77 -2.59 21.60
C LYS A 13 -1.93 -1.83 22.92
N ASP A 14 -1.14 -0.78 23.12
CA ASP A 14 -1.22 0.11 24.29
C ASP A 14 -2.19 1.31 24.10
N GLY A 15 -2.90 1.36 22.96
CA GLY A 15 -3.97 2.33 22.70
C GLY A 15 -3.51 3.65 22.06
N ARG A 16 -2.23 3.76 21.68
CA ARG A 16 -1.71 4.95 20.99
C ARG A 16 -2.14 4.94 19.53
N PRO A 17 -2.56 6.10 18.97
CA PRO A 17 -2.80 6.21 17.54
C PRO A 17 -1.56 5.86 16.70
N VAL A 18 -1.78 5.09 15.64
CA VAL A 18 -0.77 4.79 14.62
C VAL A 18 -1.35 5.17 13.26
N LEU A 19 -0.61 5.97 12.50
CA LEU A 19 -0.97 6.36 11.14
C LEU A 19 0.03 5.78 10.15
N PHE A 20 -0.45 5.17 9.09
CA PHE A 20 0.35 4.83 7.91
C PHE A 20 -0.07 5.72 6.75
N PHE A 21 0.88 6.22 5.96
CA PHE A 21 0.56 7.03 4.80
C PHE A 21 1.61 6.94 3.71
N THR A 22 1.17 7.06 2.48
CA THR A 22 2.00 6.94 1.27
C THR A 22 2.22 8.29 0.62
N GLN A 23 3.41 8.48 0.05
CA GLN A 23 3.73 9.62 -0.79
C GLN A 23 3.17 9.43 -2.20
N ASP A 24 2.38 10.39 -2.67
CA ASP A 24 1.92 10.45 -4.07
C ASP A 24 3.07 10.90 -4.98
N ALA A 25 3.82 9.93 -5.50
CA ALA A 25 4.90 10.11 -6.47
C ALA A 25 5.15 8.79 -7.20
N GLN A 26 5.67 8.86 -8.43
CA GLN A 26 6.01 7.66 -9.21
C GLN A 26 7.02 6.73 -8.50
N ALA A 27 7.95 7.33 -7.76
CA ALA A 27 8.87 6.66 -6.83
C ALA A 27 8.61 7.21 -5.42
N GLY A 28 7.49 6.81 -4.81
CA GLY A 28 7.01 7.32 -3.53
C GLY A 28 7.42 6.42 -2.36
N MET A 29 7.47 6.98 -1.15
CA MET A 29 7.78 6.22 0.07
C MET A 29 6.54 5.95 0.93
N LEU A 30 6.64 4.96 1.81
CA LEU A 30 5.67 4.64 2.86
C LEU A 30 6.18 5.15 4.22
N PHE A 31 5.31 5.84 4.96
CA PHE A 31 5.62 6.39 6.27
C PHE A 31 4.68 5.86 7.35
N ARG A 32 5.17 5.89 8.59
CA ARG A 32 4.40 5.59 9.81
C ARG A 32 4.60 6.69 10.84
N PHE A 33 3.52 7.14 11.45
CA PHE A 33 3.54 7.97 12.65
C PHE A 33 2.95 7.19 13.82
N VAL A 34 3.65 7.15 14.95
CA VAL A 34 3.17 6.58 16.21
C VAL A 34 3.09 7.70 17.23
N ALA A 35 1.90 7.96 17.75
CA ALA A 35 1.68 8.99 18.77
C ALA A 35 2.51 8.72 20.04
N ALA A 36 2.91 9.78 20.74
CA ALA A 36 3.57 9.66 22.03
C ALA A 36 2.59 9.25 23.15
N THR A 37 1.32 9.63 23.01
CA THR A 37 0.27 9.44 24.00
C THR A 37 -1.04 8.94 23.36
N ASN A 38 -1.97 8.46 24.19
CA ASN A 38 -3.30 8.04 23.75
C ASN A 38 -4.17 9.25 23.39
N ALA A 39 -5.16 9.06 22.51
CA ALA A 39 -6.10 10.11 22.10
C ALA A 39 -7.12 10.43 23.20
N GLN A 40 -6.79 11.37 24.09
CA GLN A 40 -7.66 11.78 25.21
C GLN A 40 -8.26 13.18 25.03
N ASP A 41 -7.54 14.10 24.39
CA ASP A 41 -7.87 15.53 24.36
C ASP A 41 -7.77 16.15 22.95
N GLY A 42 -7.63 15.31 21.92
CA GLY A 42 -7.49 15.75 20.53
C GLY A 42 -6.06 16.15 20.11
N THR A 43 -5.06 16.07 20.99
CA THR A 43 -3.67 16.48 20.70
C THR A 43 -2.73 15.31 20.39
N ALA A 44 -3.23 14.07 20.38
CA ALA A 44 -2.38 12.88 20.22
C ALA A 44 -1.59 12.82 18.90
N LEU A 45 -1.94 13.62 17.89
CA LEU A 45 -1.19 13.71 16.64
C LEU A 45 -0.13 14.84 16.63
N ASP A 46 -0.05 15.64 17.68
CA ASP A 46 0.89 16.77 17.79
C ASP A 46 2.29 16.33 18.23
N SER A 47 2.40 15.14 18.85
CA SER A 47 3.68 14.59 19.29
C SER A 47 3.74 13.07 19.09
N GLY A 48 4.88 12.58 18.65
CA GLY A 48 5.08 11.18 18.34
C GLY A 48 6.36 10.94 17.55
N THR A 49 6.52 9.70 17.08
CA THR A 49 7.65 9.30 16.26
C THR A 49 7.18 9.11 14.82
N LEU A 50 7.77 9.86 13.90
CA LEU A 50 7.63 9.65 12.47
C LEU A 50 8.73 8.71 11.97
N SER A 51 8.40 7.80 11.07
CA SER A 51 9.33 6.81 10.51
C SER A 51 9.05 6.59 9.02
N VAL A 52 10.07 6.16 8.29
CA VAL A 52 9.98 5.71 6.90
C VAL A 52 10.22 4.21 6.81
N ALA A 53 9.55 3.53 5.88
CA ALA A 53 9.82 2.14 5.57
C ALA A 53 11.12 2.02 4.76
N VAL A 54 12.04 1.16 5.22
CA VAL A 54 13.31 0.84 4.55
C VAL A 54 13.33 -0.65 4.24
N LEU A 55 13.77 -1.03 3.05
CA LEU A 55 13.91 -2.45 2.68
C LEU A 55 14.88 -3.14 3.65
N GLY A 56 14.43 -4.23 4.28
CA GLY A 56 15.23 -4.99 5.25
C GLY A 56 14.80 -6.45 5.27
N GLY A 57 15.75 -7.38 5.09
CA GLY A 57 15.47 -8.81 5.12
C GLY A 57 14.38 -9.23 4.13
N ASP A 58 13.31 -9.84 4.63
CA ASP A 58 12.13 -10.31 3.90
C ASP A 58 10.97 -9.30 3.89
N GLY A 59 11.22 -8.04 4.23
CA GLY A 59 10.19 -7.00 4.22
C GLY A 59 10.73 -5.60 4.44
N ILE A 60 10.16 -4.90 5.42
CA ILE A 60 10.54 -3.52 5.74
C ILE A 60 10.89 -3.36 7.21
N ASP A 61 11.89 -2.52 7.48
CA ASP A 61 12.18 -1.96 8.79
C ASP A 61 11.68 -0.52 8.87
N TRP A 62 11.08 -0.16 10.00
CA TRP A 62 10.71 1.22 10.28
C TRP A 62 11.90 1.99 10.86
N VAL A 63 12.39 2.98 10.12
CA VAL A 63 13.48 3.85 10.55
C VAL A 63 12.94 5.20 10.97
N ALA A 64 13.20 5.59 12.22
CA ALA A 64 12.77 6.86 12.77
C ALA A 64 13.42 8.04 12.04
N LEU A 65 12.63 9.06 11.77
CA LEU A 65 13.10 10.31 11.18
C LEU A 65 13.37 11.35 12.29
N PRO A 66 14.24 12.34 12.03
CA PRO A 66 14.46 13.45 12.95
C PRO A 66 13.16 14.20 13.30
N ASN A 67 13.10 14.83 14.48
CA ASN A 67 11.90 15.53 14.95
C ASN A 67 11.71 16.93 14.31
N ASP A 68 12.71 17.44 13.61
CA ASP A 68 12.78 18.81 13.10
C ASP A 68 12.45 18.93 11.60
N VAL A 69 11.68 17.98 11.02
CA VAL A 69 11.31 17.98 9.60
C VAL A 69 10.31 19.12 9.28
N PRO A 70 10.73 20.28 8.72
CA PRO A 70 9.91 21.49 8.82
C PRO A 70 8.94 21.68 7.64
N THR A 71 9.07 20.92 6.53
CA THR A 71 8.35 21.22 5.27
C THR A 71 7.89 19.98 4.48
N LEU A 72 7.27 20.22 3.31
CA LEU A 72 6.91 19.20 2.32
C LEU A 72 8.14 18.45 1.78
N ALA A 73 9.08 19.21 1.20
CA ALA A 73 10.34 18.70 0.69
C ALA A 73 11.22 18.12 1.82
N GLY A 74 11.15 18.70 3.02
CA GLY A 74 11.89 18.21 4.19
C GLY A 74 11.59 16.75 4.51
N LEU A 75 10.33 16.31 4.43
CA LEU A 75 9.97 14.94 4.77
C LEU A 75 10.43 13.92 3.72
N ALA A 76 10.23 14.23 2.44
CA ALA A 76 10.73 13.38 1.37
C ALA A 76 12.27 13.28 1.42
N ASN A 77 12.97 14.39 1.65
CA ASN A 77 14.42 14.38 1.77
C ASN A 77 14.89 13.60 3.00
N ALA A 78 14.27 13.79 4.17
CA ALA A 78 14.61 13.06 5.38
C ALA A 78 14.39 11.54 5.21
N GLY A 79 13.28 11.14 4.58
CA GLY A 79 13.01 9.75 4.23
C GLY A 79 14.09 9.16 3.31
N ALA A 80 14.44 9.88 2.24
CA ALA A 80 15.49 9.46 1.31
C ALA A 80 16.87 9.36 1.99
N THR A 81 17.24 10.34 2.82
CA THR A 81 18.49 10.30 3.61
C THR A 81 18.53 9.14 4.60
N ALA A 82 17.38 8.75 5.16
CA ALA A 82 17.25 7.58 6.02
C ALA A 82 17.21 6.24 5.26
N GLY A 83 17.32 6.26 3.92
CA GLY A 83 17.29 5.05 3.09
C GLY A 83 15.89 4.52 2.78
N GLY A 84 14.86 5.38 2.85
CA GLY A 84 13.47 5.00 2.59
C GLY A 84 13.30 4.30 1.24
N GLU A 85 12.60 3.17 1.26
CA GLU A 85 12.30 2.40 0.06
C GLU A 85 11.37 3.19 -0.87
N THR A 86 11.72 3.26 -2.15
CA THR A 86 10.88 3.90 -3.16
C THR A 86 9.99 2.86 -3.82
N PHE A 87 8.70 2.91 -3.54
CA PHE A 87 7.69 2.04 -4.10
C PHE A 87 7.19 2.53 -5.46
N ASP A 88 6.64 1.62 -6.26
CA ASP A 88 6.08 1.91 -7.59
C ASP A 88 4.71 2.60 -7.51
N ALA A 89 4.74 3.93 -7.37
CA ALA A 89 3.55 4.75 -7.22
C ALA A 89 2.63 4.26 -6.07
N PRO A 90 3.13 4.26 -4.82
CA PRO A 90 2.35 3.77 -3.68
C PRO A 90 1.11 4.65 -3.48
N ALA A 91 -0.02 4.00 -3.21
CA ALA A 91 -1.33 4.62 -3.19
C ALA A 91 -2.11 4.22 -1.93
N GLY A 92 -3.35 3.75 -2.10
CA GLY A 92 -4.26 3.37 -1.03
C GLY A 92 -3.70 2.28 -0.12
N LEU A 93 -4.18 2.33 1.11
CA LEU A 93 -3.81 1.42 2.19
C LEU A 93 -5.07 0.78 2.76
N ALA A 94 -4.99 -0.48 3.17
CA ALA A 94 -6.07 -1.16 3.89
C ALA A 94 -5.50 -2.10 4.95
N LEU A 95 -6.19 -2.26 6.07
CA LEU A 95 -5.79 -3.15 7.15
C LEU A 95 -6.76 -4.35 7.18
N SER A 96 -6.23 -5.55 7.35
CA SER A 96 -7.07 -6.72 7.63
C SER A 96 -7.85 -6.52 8.92
N GLN A 97 -9.00 -7.17 9.03
CA GLN A 97 -9.89 -7.00 10.17
C GLN A 97 -9.25 -7.37 11.51
N ASP A 98 -8.41 -8.40 11.50
CA ASP A 98 -7.68 -8.88 12.67
C ASP A 98 -6.45 -8.00 13.00
N GLY A 99 -6.18 -6.96 12.20
CA GLY A 99 -5.00 -6.12 12.33
C GLY A 99 -3.68 -6.81 12.00
N GLY A 100 -3.72 -8.04 11.47
CA GLY A 100 -2.53 -8.85 11.19
C GLY A 100 -1.81 -8.52 9.88
N ALA A 101 -2.46 -7.79 8.97
CA ALA A 101 -1.89 -7.46 7.67
C ALA A 101 -2.25 -6.05 7.21
N LEU A 102 -1.25 -5.30 6.73
CA LEU A 102 -1.40 -4.03 6.02
C LEU A 102 -1.21 -4.28 4.52
N TYR A 103 -2.20 -3.90 3.73
CA TYR A 103 -2.13 -3.92 2.27
C TYR A 103 -1.82 -2.53 1.74
N MET A 104 -0.98 -2.47 0.70
CA MET A 104 -0.67 -1.24 -0.02
C MET A 104 -0.79 -1.47 -1.52
N ALA A 105 -1.56 -0.60 -2.18
CA ALA A 105 -1.62 -0.57 -3.64
C ALA A 105 -0.41 0.20 -4.17
N CYS A 106 0.18 -0.31 -5.23
CA CYS A 106 1.22 0.34 -6.02
C CYS A 106 0.69 0.45 -7.45
N ALA A 107 0.41 1.68 -7.91
CA ALA A 107 -0.17 1.92 -9.23
C ALA A 107 0.82 1.65 -10.38
N GLY A 108 2.09 1.36 -10.07
CA GLY A 108 3.08 0.90 -11.03
C GLY A 108 3.95 2.01 -11.60
N ASN A 109 5.19 1.64 -11.92
CA ASN A 109 6.22 2.54 -12.41
C ASN A 109 6.89 1.93 -13.66
N ALA A 110 6.57 2.46 -14.83
CA ALA A 110 7.20 2.02 -16.09
C ALA A 110 8.68 2.45 -16.19
N GLN A 111 9.13 3.35 -15.32
CA GLN A 111 10.53 3.80 -15.26
C GLN A 111 11.38 2.97 -14.28
N ARG A 112 10.81 1.97 -13.59
CA ARG A 112 11.60 1.09 -12.72
C ARG A 112 12.58 0.30 -13.57
N SER A 113 13.86 0.53 -13.33
CA SER A 113 14.98 -0.14 -14.02
C SER A 113 15.49 -1.38 -13.28
N VAL A 114 15.32 -1.43 -11.97
CA VAL A 114 15.76 -2.56 -11.13
C VAL A 114 14.57 -3.04 -10.31
N ALA A 115 14.16 -4.28 -10.54
CA ALA A 115 13.11 -4.93 -9.75
C ALA A 115 13.69 -5.53 -8.47
N ASP A 116 12.86 -5.60 -7.44
CA ASP A 116 13.15 -6.22 -6.15
C ASP A 116 11.91 -6.95 -5.62
N SER A 117 11.99 -7.51 -4.41
CA SER A 117 10.88 -8.28 -3.80
C SER A 117 9.64 -7.45 -3.47
N LEU A 118 9.78 -6.14 -3.29
CA LEU A 118 8.69 -5.21 -3.04
C LEU A 118 8.24 -4.47 -4.30
N ASN A 119 9.09 -4.40 -5.32
CA ASN A 119 8.84 -3.73 -6.58
C ASN A 119 9.15 -4.65 -7.78
N PRO A 120 8.23 -5.54 -8.18
CA PRO A 120 8.44 -6.49 -9.26
C PRO A 120 8.54 -5.83 -10.66
N GLY A 121 8.26 -4.53 -10.76
CA GLY A 121 8.37 -3.75 -11.99
C GLY A 121 7.26 -4.01 -13.02
N GLY A 122 7.50 -3.48 -14.23
CA GLY A 122 6.66 -3.61 -15.43
C GLY A 122 5.31 -2.92 -15.39
N GLY A 123 5.25 -1.76 -14.73
CA GLY A 123 4.33 -0.67 -15.07
C GLY A 123 2.87 -0.86 -14.68
N GLU A 124 2.32 -2.07 -14.67
CA GLU A 124 0.89 -2.31 -14.44
C GLU A 124 0.47 -2.24 -12.97
N GLY A 125 1.43 -2.21 -12.06
CA GLY A 125 1.20 -2.12 -10.63
C GLY A 125 1.12 -3.47 -9.94
N HIS A 126 0.92 -3.42 -8.63
CA HIS A 126 0.88 -4.60 -7.75
C HIS A 126 0.27 -4.21 -6.40
N ILE A 127 0.01 -5.21 -5.56
CA ILE A 127 -0.43 -5.01 -4.17
C ILE A 127 0.56 -5.71 -3.25
N LEU A 128 1.10 -4.96 -2.29
CA LEU A 128 1.93 -5.49 -1.22
C LEU A 128 1.06 -5.87 -0.02
N ARG A 129 1.43 -6.96 0.65
CA ARG A 129 0.92 -7.37 1.96
C ARG A 129 2.08 -7.39 2.95
N PHE A 130 2.03 -6.49 3.92
CA PHE A 130 2.91 -6.45 5.07
C PHE A 130 2.26 -7.18 6.24
N THR A 131 2.96 -8.13 6.85
CA THR A 131 2.48 -8.83 8.05
C THR A 131 2.88 -8.04 9.28
N LEU A 132 1.92 -7.74 10.15
CA LEU A 132 2.16 -7.08 11.44
C LEU A 132 2.42 -8.17 12.50
N PRO A 133 3.66 -8.31 13.03
CA PRO A 133 3.95 -9.36 14.01
C PRO A 133 3.03 -9.27 15.22
N GLY A 134 2.26 -10.33 15.44
CA GLY A 134 1.26 -10.40 16.51
C GLY A 134 0.19 -9.29 16.45
N GLY A 135 -0.08 -8.71 15.29
CA GLY A 135 -1.02 -7.58 15.13
C GLY A 135 -0.52 -6.27 15.74
N ASP A 136 0.78 -6.12 15.97
CA ASP A 136 1.35 -4.89 16.54
C ASP A 136 1.79 -3.91 15.44
N ALA A 137 1.00 -2.85 15.26
CA ALA A 137 1.30 -1.77 14.32
C ALA A 137 2.57 -0.97 14.65
N THR A 138 3.12 -1.12 15.86
CA THR A 138 4.36 -0.46 16.31
C THR A 138 5.60 -1.32 16.16
N ALA A 139 5.44 -2.60 15.77
CA ALA A 139 6.58 -3.50 15.59
C ALA A 139 7.63 -2.89 14.65
N ARG A 140 8.91 -3.18 14.92
CA ARG A 140 10.04 -2.61 14.18
C ARG A 140 10.09 -3.10 12.72
N HIS A 141 9.77 -4.36 12.51
CA HIS A 141 9.94 -5.05 11.24
C HIS A 141 8.61 -5.64 10.78
N PHE A 142 8.24 -5.43 9.52
CA PHE A 142 7.09 -6.07 8.88
C PHE A 142 7.57 -6.94 7.70
N PRO A 143 7.46 -8.28 7.78
CA PRO A 143 7.66 -9.16 6.63
C PRO A 143 6.68 -8.80 5.51
N ALA A 144 7.12 -8.83 4.26
CA ALA A 144 6.33 -8.39 3.14
C ALA A 144 6.24 -9.45 2.03
N THR A 145 5.11 -9.47 1.34
CA THR A 145 4.85 -10.35 0.20
C THR A 145 4.07 -9.62 -0.86
N LEU A 146 4.19 -10.04 -2.11
CA LEU A 146 3.28 -9.61 -3.18
C LEU A 146 1.97 -10.39 -3.03
N ALA A 147 0.88 -9.66 -2.77
CA ALA A 147 -0.46 -10.25 -2.73
C ALA A 147 -1.04 -10.44 -4.13
N LEU A 148 -0.67 -9.55 -5.05
CA LEU A 148 -1.12 -9.53 -6.44
C LEU A 148 -0.11 -8.78 -7.30
N VAL A 149 0.19 -9.28 -8.50
CA VAL A 149 0.95 -8.56 -9.53
C VAL A 149 0.05 -8.35 -10.73
N ALA A 150 -0.24 -7.08 -11.03
CA ALA A 150 -1.26 -6.68 -11.99
C ALA A 150 -0.80 -6.80 -13.45
N GLY A 151 -1.77 -6.76 -14.36
CA GLY A 151 -1.58 -6.87 -15.80
C GLY A 151 -2.41 -8.00 -16.41
N ASN A 152 -2.51 -8.00 -17.74
CA ASN A 152 -3.22 -9.03 -18.49
C ASN A 152 -2.35 -10.30 -18.59
N PRO A 153 -2.79 -11.44 -18.00
CA PRO A 153 -2.00 -12.68 -17.99
C PRO A 153 -1.81 -13.29 -19.39
N ALA A 154 -2.62 -12.91 -20.37
CA ALA A 154 -2.47 -13.36 -21.76
C ALA A 154 -1.41 -12.57 -22.54
N LEU A 155 -1.03 -11.38 -22.07
CA LEU A 155 -0.11 -10.47 -22.76
C LEU A 155 1.22 -10.29 -22.02
N ARG A 156 1.25 -10.58 -20.72
CA ARG A 156 2.39 -10.27 -19.85
C ARG A 156 2.74 -11.46 -18.95
N GLU A 157 3.99 -11.88 -19.02
CA GLU A 157 4.55 -12.83 -18.06
C GLU A 157 4.77 -12.17 -16.68
N GLY A 158 4.69 -12.97 -15.62
CA GLY A 158 4.95 -12.50 -14.25
C GLY A 158 3.77 -11.83 -13.53
N THR A 159 2.59 -11.75 -14.16
CA THR A 159 1.34 -11.45 -13.43
C THR A 159 1.06 -12.53 -12.39
N GLN A 160 0.51 -12.16 -11.23
CA GLN A 160 0.24 -13.07 -10.13
C GLN A 160 -1.18 -12.85 -9.61
N TYR A 161 -2.03 -13.86 -9.79
CA TYR A 161 -3.39 -13.92 -9.29
C TYR A 161 -3.62 -15.28 -8.63
N GLY A 162 -4.47 -15.33 -7.61
CA GLY A 162 -4.74 -16.57 -6.89
C GLY A 162 -5.57 -17.57 -7.69
N PRO A 163 -5.61 -18.85 -7.25
CA PRO A 163 -6.35 -19.90 -7.92
C PRO A 163 -7.83 -19.55 -8.10
N GLY A 164 -8.37 -19.77 -9.30
CA GLY A 164 -9.78 -19.50 -9.60
C GLY A 164 -10.11 -18.04 -9.89
N SER A 165 -9.10 -17.18 -10.07
CA SER A 165 -9.31 -15.80 -10.52
C SER A 165 -10.05 -15.74 -11.85
N GLN A 166 -11.05 -14.86 -11.91
CA GLN A 166 -11.91 -14.64 -13.08
C GLN A 166 -11.70 -13.25 -13.69
N ALA A 167 -10.85 -12.45 -13.06
CA ALA A 167 -10.55 -11.09 -13.45
C ALA A 167 -9.03 -10.86 -13.48
N TRP A 168 -8.65 -9.80 -14.17
CA TRP A 168 -7.34 -9.16 -14.08
C TRP A 168 -7.54 -7.65 -14.05
N LEU A 169 -6.58 -6.92 -13.52
CA LEU A 169 -6.66 -5.46 -13.36
C LEU A 169 -5.34 -4.79 -13.75
N ARG A 170 -5.38 -3.46 -13.87
CA ARG A 170 -4.23 -2.58 -14.06
C ARG A 170 -4.33 -1.43 -13.06
N LYS A 171 -3.20 -0.85 -12.67
CA LYS A 171 -3.11 0.41 -11.92
C LYS A 171 -3.98 0.43 -10.64
N PRO A 172 -3.82 -0.54 -9.72
CA PRO A 172 -4.54 -0.54 -8.45
C PRO A 172 -4.18 0.73 -7.67
N ARG A 173 -5.19 1.38 -7.08
CA ARG A 173 -5.01 2.68 -6.42
C ARG A 173 -5.71 2.79 -5.08
N THR A 174 -6.97 2.37 -4.96
CA THR A 174 -7.71 2.39 -3.68
C THR A 174 -7.87 0.99 -3.14
N LEU A 175 -7.84 0.87 -1.82
CA LEU A 175 -8.02 -0.39 -1.11
C LEU A 175 -9.00 -0.21 0.04
N ALA A 176 -9.81 -1.24 0.28
CA ALA A 176 -10.61 -1.37 1.49
C ALA A 176 -10.78 -2.86 1.83
N VAL A 177 -10.95 -3.20 3.11
CA VAL A 177 -11.28 -4.57 3.52
C VAL A 177 -12.73 -4.60 3.99
N ASP A 178 -13.52 -5.55 3.48
CA ASP A 178 -14.93 -5.70 3.87
C ASP A 178 -15.12 -6.54 5.14
N PRO A 179 -16.36 -6.61 5.68
CA PRO A 179 -16.72 -7.46 6.83
C PRO A 179 -16.47 -8.97 6.67
N ALA A 180 -16.25 -9.48 5.46
CA ALA A 180 -15.88 -10.89 5.22
C ALA A 180 -14.35 -11.09 5.08
N GLY A 181 -13.56 -10.01 5.16
CA GLY A 181 -12.12 -10.03 5.02
C GLY A 181 -11.63 -9.94 3.58
N ASN A 182 -12.49 -9.74 2.59
CA ASN A 182 -12.04 -9.57 1.20
C ASN A 182 -11.45 -8.17 1.01
N LEU A 183 -10.41 -8.09 0.18
CA LEU A 183 -9.81 -6.83 -0.24
C LEU A 183 -10.52 -6.31 -1.48
N TRP A 184 -11.18 -5.16 -1.32
CA TRP A 184 -11.73 -4.37 -2.40
C TRP A 184 -10.64 -3.51 -3.00
N ILE A 185 -10.53 -3.54 -4.32
CA ILE A 185 -9.47 -2.87 -5.08
C ILE A 185 -10.13 -2.00 -6.12
N GLY A 186 -9.85 -0.71 -6.08
CA GLY A 186 -10.23 0.25 -7.10
C GLY A 186 -9.05 0.65 -7.97
N THR A 187 -9.30 0.90 -9.26
CA THR A 187 -8.26 1.20 -10.24
C THR A 187 -8.40 2.60 -10.84
N ASP A 188 -7.27 3.17 -11.23
CA ASP A 188 -7.18 4.42 -11.98
C ASP A 188 -6.06 4.33 -13.01
N GLN A 189 -6.44 4.09 -14.27
CA GLN A 189 -5.54 4.03 -15.40
C GLN A 189 -5.22 5.42 -15.99
N LYS A 190 -5.64 6.51 -15.33
CA LYS A 190 -5.46 7.90 -15.77
C LYS A 190 -6.03 8.16 -17.17
N GLY A 191 -7.16 7.52 -17.46
CA GLY A 191 -7.85 7.64 -18.75
C GLY A 191 -7.29 6.76 -19.87
N ASP A 192 -6.30 5.91 -19.61
CA ASP A 192 -5.92 4.85 -20.56
C ASP A 192 -7.04 3.81 -20.64
N THR A 193 -7.55 3.59 -21.86
CA THR A 193 -8.66 2.69 -22.17
C THR A 193 -8.25 1.59 -23.17
N GLU A 194 -6.95 1.40 -23.42
CA GLU A 194 -6.48 0.52 -24.50
C GLU A 194 -6.67 -0.97 -24.20
N GLN A 195 -6.57 -1.38 -22.94
CA GLN A 195 -6.58 -2.81 -22.56
C GLN A 195 -7.76 -3.21 -21.66
N SER A 196 -8.14 -2.35 -20.71
CA SER A 196 -9.20 -2.65 -19.74
C SER A 196 -9.92 -1.39 -19.28
N ALA A 197 -11.20 -1.51 -18.95
CA ALA A 197 -11.88 -0.48 -18.17
C ALA A 197 -11.33 -0.41 -16.74
N ASP A 198 -11.34 0.78 -16.14
CA ASP A 198 -11.19 0.91 -14.69
C ASP A 198 -12.41 0.32 -13.97
N GLY A 199 -12.27 -0.01 -12.69
CA GLY A 199 -13.36 -0.64 -11.96
C GLY A 199 -13.05 -0.95 -10.50
N LEU A 200 -14.00 -1.68 -9.91
CA LEU A 200 -13.87 -2.27 -8.58
C LEU A 200 -13.74 -3.78 -8.71
N PHE A 201 -12.80 -4.32 -7.96
CA PHE A 201 -12.46 -5.73 -7.91
C PHE A 201 -12.49 -6.22 -6.47
N ILE A 202 -12.76 -7.50 -6.29
CA ILE A 202 -12.74 -8.14 -4.97
C ILE A 202 -11.72 -9.26 -5.01
N MET A 203 -10.78 -9.24 -4.07
CA MET A 203 -9.75 -10.25 -3.89
C MET A 203 -9.93 -10.97 -2.56
N GLN A 204 -9.95 -12.30 -2.57
CA GLN A 204 -9.96 -13.08 -1.35
C GLN A 204 -8.58 -13.04 -0.68
N THR A 205 -8.54 -12.79 0.63
CA THR A 205 -7.26 -12.59 1.36
C THR A 205 -6.84 -13.79 2.19
N SER A 206 -7.71 -14.80 2.34
CA SER A 206 -7.47 -15.99 3.15
C SER A 206 -8.21 -17.20 2.60
N GLY A 207 -7.83 -18.39 3.10
CA GLY A 207 -8.41 -19.66 2.69
C GLY A 207 -7.86 -20.23 1.36
N PRO A 208 -8.46 -21.32 0.84
CA PRO A 208 -7.94 -22.05 -0.32
C PRO A 208 -7.85 -21.24 -1.62
N ALA A 209 -8.65 -20.17 -1.72
CA ALA A 209 -8.71 -19.29 -2.88
C ALA A 209 -8.03 -17.93 -2.59
N THR A 210 -7.07 -17.89 -1.65
CA THR A 210 -6.29 -16.67 -1.38
C THR A 210 -5.69 -16.11 -2.68
N GLY A 211 -5.90 -14.82 -2.91
CA GLY A 211 -5.50 -14.10 -4.13
C GLY A 211 -6.50 -14.20 -5.28
N ALA A 212 -7.57 -15.00 -5.17
CA ALA A 212 -8.58 -15.11 -6.22
C ALA A 212 -9.25 -13.75 -6.44
N LEU A 213 -9.23 -13.27 -7.68
CA LEU A 213 -9.74 -11.97 -8.08
C LEU A 213 -11.02 -12.10 -8.92
N ALA A 214 -12.03 -11.29 -8.62
CA ALA A 214 -13.26 -11.17 -9.40
C ALA A 214 -13.63 -9.70 -9.66
N TYR A 215 -14.38 -9.47 -10.74
CA TYR A 215 -15.00 -8.17 -11.02
C TYR A 215 -16.17 -7.94 -10.08
N ALA A 216 -16.25 -6.73 -9.50
CA ALA A 216 -17.47 -6.25 -8.85
C ALA A 216 -18.19 -5.23 -9.73
N TYR A 217 -17.43 -4.37 -10.39
CA TYR A 217 -17.95 -3.31 -11.25
C TYR A 217 -16.90 -2.86 -12.27
N LEU A 218 -17.32 -2.54 -13.49
CA LEU A 218 -16.48 -1.89 -14.51
C LEU A 218 -17.07 -0.51 -14.83
N ALA A 219 -16.21 0.50 -14.81
CA ALA A 219 -16.58 1.89 -15.01
C ALA A 219 -16.83 2.19 -16.50
N PRO A 220 -17.67 3.21 -16.81
CA PRO A 220 -17.77 3.78 -18.14
C PRO A 220 -16.42 4.27 -18.65
N VAL A 221 -16.29 4.39 -19.97
CA VAL A 221 -15.07 4.85 -20.64
C VAL A 221 -14.63 6.21 -20.07
N GLY A 222 -13.36 6.30 -19.66
CA GLY A 222 -12.74 7.51 -19.13
C GLY A 222 -13.05 7.82 -17.65
N ALA A 223 -13.90 7.03 -16.99
CA ALA A 223 -14.10 7.11 -15.55
C ALA A 223 -13.12 6.18 -14.81
N ALA A 224 -12.76 6.54 -13.57
CA ALA A 224 -11.95 5.73 -12.68
C ALA A 224 -12.70 5.43 -11.38
N ALA A 225 -12.31 4.35 -10.70
CA ALA A 225 -12.79 3.99 -9.36
C ALA A 225 -11.61 3.93 -8.37
N GLY A 226 -10.70 4.90 -8.46
CA GLY A 226 -9.49 5.01 -7.61
C GLY A 226 -9.56 6.14 -6.59
#